data_AF-A0A0Q6D6X5-F1
#
_entry.id   AF-A0A0Q6D6X5-F1
#
_cell.length_a   1.000
_cell.length_b   1.000
_cell.length_c   1.000
_cell.angle_alpha   90.00
_cell.angle_beta   90.00
_cell.angle_gamma   90.00
#
_symmetry.space_group_name_H-M   'P 1'
#
loop_
_entity.id
_entity.type
_entity.pdbx_description
1 polymer ?
#
loop_
_entity_poly.entity_id
_entity_poly.type
_entity_poly.pdbx_seq_one_letter_code
_entity_poly.pdbx_strand_id
1 'polypeptide(L)' 'MTLAQAFRRFPIGTKVQFYPLSGEQHFEESEVQSEPWALGHGQVVIKITGRSGGVAVDQLRAA' A
#
# COMPACT_ATOMS: atom_id res chain seq x y z
N MET A 1 7.47 5.75 3.83
CA MET A 1 8.04 4.55 4.49
C MET A 1 9.16 3.95 3.61
N THR A 2 10.18 3.24 4.15
CA THR A 2 11.22 2.59 3.32
C THR A 2 10.75 1.25 2.74
N LEU A 3 11.44 0.76 1.69
CA LEU A 3 11.10 -0.51 1.05
C LEU A 3 11.17 -1.70 2.03
N ALA A 4 12.24 -1.80 2.81
CA ALA A 4 12.42 -2.86 3.80
C ALA A 4 11.42 -2.80 4.98
N GLN A 5 10.89 -1.61 5.27
CA GLN A 5 9.78 -1.45 6.23
C GLN A 5 8.46 -1.91 5.60
N ALA A 6 8.21 -1.57 4.33
CA ALA A 6 7.02 -1.99 3.60
C ALA A 6 6.93 -3.52 3.50
N PHE A 7 8.03 -4.19 3.18
CA PHE A 7 8.10 -5.67 3.11
C PHE A 7 7.62 -6.34 4.41
N ARG A 8 8.04 -5.81 5.56
CA ARG A 8 7.68 -6.37 6.87
C ARG A 8 6.26 -6.02 7.29
N ARG A 9 5.78 -4.84 6.89
CA ARG A 9 4.49 -4.30 7.33
C ARG A 9 3.32 -4.79 6.49
N PHE A 10 3.56 -5.08 5.22
CA PHE A 10 2.53 -5.46 4.26
C PHE A 10 2.89 -6.74 3.49
N PRO A 11 2.95 -7.91 4.15
CA PRO A 11 3.03 -9.19 3.45
C PRO A 11 1.86 -9.40 2.47
N ILE A 12 2.07 -10.17 1.40
CA ILE A 12 1.00 -10.59 0.47
C ILE A 12 -0.13 -11.29 1.25
N GLY A 13 -1.38 -10.97 0.91
CA GLY A 13 -2.57 -11.47 1.59
C GLY A 13 -2.99 -10.65 2.82
N THR A 14 -2.19 -9.64 3.21
CA THR A 14 -2.54 -8.76 4.34
C THR A 14 -3.73 -7.88 3.99
N LYS A 15 -4.73 -7.83 4.88
CA LYS A 15 -5.83 -6.86 4.79
C LYS A 15 -5.34 -5.47 5.18
N VAL A 16 -5.68 -4.49 4.36
CA VAL A 16 -5.26 -3.11 4.53
C VAL A 16 -6.43 -2.16 4.31
N GLN A 17 -6.38 -1.03 5.00
CA GLN A 17 -7.23 0.12 4.76
C GLN A 17 -6.49 1.04 3.80
N PHE A 18 -7.06 1.26 2.61
CA PHE A 18 -6.53 2.17 1.62
C PHE A 18 -7.23 3.53 1.71
N TYR A 19 -6.43 4.59 1.84
CA TYR A 19 -6.89 5.98 1.92
C TYR A 19 -6.50 6.72 0.63
N PRO A 20 -7.43 6.89 -0.34
CA PRO A 20 -7.12 7.49 -1.64
C PRO A 20 -6.61 8.92 -1.52
N LEU A 21 -7.14 9.66 -0.55
CA LEU A 21 -6.81 11.05 -0.28
C LEU A 21 -6.25 11.20 1.13
N SER A 22 -5.13 11.91 1.24
CA SER A 22 -4.49 12.16 2.53
C SER A 22 -5.35 13.07 3.41
N GLY A 23 -5.64 12.63 4.64
CA GLY A 23 -6.43 13.39 5.60
C GLY A 23 -7.92 13.06 5.63
N GLU A 24 -8.40 12.20 4.72
CA GLU A 24 -9.78 11.71 4.79
C GLU A 24 -9.96 10.57 5.79
N GLN A 25 -11.17 10.47 6.34
CA GLN A 25 -11.56 9.35 7.23
C GLN A 25 -12.10 8.15 6.44
N HIS A 26 -12.44 8.33 5.16
CA HIS A 26 -12.94 7.25 4.32
C HIS A 26 -11.78 6.40 3.84
N PHE A 27 -11.92 5.09 4.04
CA PHE A 27 -11.02 4.08 3.52
C PHE A 27 -11.79 3.02 2.75
N GLU A 28 -11.09 2.37 1.84
CA GLU A 28 -11.55 1.16 1.19
C GLU A 28 -10.78 -0.03 1.76
N GLU A 29 -11.49 -1.10 2.12
CA GLU A 29 -10.85 -2.36 2.48
C GLU A 29 -10.22 -2.99 1.24
N SER A 30 -9.00 -3.48 1.38
CA SER A 30 -8.25 -4.10 0.30
C SER A 30 -7.28 -5.13 0.82
N GLU A 31 -6.69 -5.89 -0.10
CA GLU A 31 -5.70 -6.92 0.21
C GLU A 31 -4.43 -6.71 -0.61
N VAL A 32 -3.27 -6.92 0.01
CA VAL A 32 -1.96 -6.86 -0.65
C VAL A 32 -1.81 -8.01 -1.66
N GLN A 33 -1.46 -7.68 -2.90
CA GLN A 33 -1.32 -8.64 -4.00
C GLN A 33 0.12 -8.80 -4.51
N SER A 34 1.07 -8.01 -4.02
CA SER A 34 2.48 -8.09 -4.44
C SER A 34 3.43 -7.72 -3.32
N GLU A 35 4.70 -8.03 -3.54
CA GLU A 35 5.79 -7.37 -2.82
C GLU A 35 5.83 -5.88 -3.17
N PRO A 36 6.26 -5.00 -2.25
CA PRO A 36 6.44 -3.58 -2.55
C PRO A 36 7.63 -3.36 -3.46
N TRP A 37 7.61 -2.27 -4.24
CA TRP A 37 8.74 -1.85 -5.08
C TRP A 37 8.93 -0.33 -5.05
N ALA A 38 10.15 0.12 -5.37
CA ALA A 38 10.46 1.54 -5.49
C ALA A 38 10.28 2.01 -6.93
N LEU A 39 9.64 3.16 -7.11
CA LEU A 39 9.63 3.90 -8.37
C LEU A 39 10.99 4.58 -8.60
N GLY A 40 11.27 5.04 -9.83
CA GLY A 40 12.55 5.65 -10.19
C GLY A 40 12.94 6.90 -9.37
N HIS A 41 11.95 7.58 -8.77
CA HIS A 41 12.15 8.72 -7.87
C HIS A 41 12.07 8.33 -6.36
N GLY A 42 12.19 7.03 -6.03
CA GLY A 42 12.31 6.53 -4.66
C GLY A 42 11.01 6.31 -3.89
N GLN A 43 9.84 6.65 -4.45
CA GLN A 43 8.56 6.37 -3.78
C GLN A 43 8.30 4.87 -3.77
N VAL A 44 7.91 4.34 -2.60
CA VAL A 44 7.56 2.93 -2.45
C VAL A 44 6.08 2.73 -2.70
N VAL A 45 5.76 1.79 -3.57
CA VAL A 45 4.38 1.44 -3.94
C VAL A 45 4.16 -0.07 -3.78
N ILE A 46 2.90 -0.48 -3.68
CA ILE A 46 2.51 -1.89 -3.57
C ILE A 46 1.19 -2.13 -4.31
N LYS A 47 0.99 -3.33 -4.84
CA LYS A 47 -0.25 -3.71 -5.51
C LYS A 47 -1.28 -4.16 -4.48
N ILE A 48 -2.50 -3.66 -4.61
CA ILE A 48 -3.66 -4.09 -3.81
C ILE A 48 -4.83 -4.50 -4.71
N THR A 49 -5.78 -5.25 -4.15
CA THR A 49 -7.09 -5.52 -4.79
C THR A 49 -7.80 -4.23 -5.18
N GLY A 50 -8.59 -4.26 -6.27
CA GLY A 50 -9.43 -3.13 -6.66
C GLY A 50 -8.69 -1.97 -7.36
N ARG A 51 -7.37 -2.09 -7.57
CA ARG A 51 -6.57 -1.06 -8.26
C ARG A 51 -5.78 -1.64 -9.43
N SER A 52 -5.73 -0.94 -10.55
CA SER A 52 -4.98 -1.37 -11.74
C SER A 52 -3.47 -1.16 -11.60
N GLY A 53 -3.04 -0.15 -10.84
CA GLY A 53 -1.63 0.15 -10.57
C GLY A 53 -1.19 -0.17 -9.14
N GLY A 54 0.06 0.16 -8.81
CA GLY A 54 0.55 0.21 -7.44
C GLY A 54 0.08 1.47 -6.73
N VAL A 55 -0.21 1.37 -5.44
CA VAL A 55 -0.57 2.50 -4.58
C VAL A 55 0.59 2.85 -3.65
N ALA A 56 0.70 4.12 -3.24
CA ALA A 56 1.74 4.52 -2.31
C ALA A 56 1.54 3.83 -0.96
N VAL A 57 2.60 3.26 -0.40
CA VAL A 57 2.50 2.57 0.90
C VAL A 57 2.13 3.51 2.05
N ASP A 58 2.33 4.82 1.87
CA ASP A 58 1.94 5.85 2.83
C ASP A 58 0.41 6.11 2.83
N GLN A 59 -0.32 5.62 1.82
CA GLN A 59 -1.79 5.63 1.76
C GLN A 59 -2.41 4.37 2.39
N LEU A 60 -1.60 3.48 2.96
CA LEU A 60 -2.06 2.21 3.53
C LEU A 60 -1.90 2.17 5.03
N ARG A 61 -2.88 1.56 5.70
CA ARG A 61 -2.79 1.16 7.10
C ARG A 61 -3.12 -0.32 7.20
N ALA A 62 -2.43 -1.03 8.09
CA ALA A 62 -2.83 -2.41 8.41
C ALA A 62 -4.21 -2.35 9.08
N ALA A 63 -5.13 -3.20 8.62
CA ALA A 63 -6.44 -3.37 9.23
C ALA A 63 -6.33 -4.17 10.54
#